data_AF-A0A522J6I6-F1
#
_entry.id   AF-A0A522J6I6-F1
#
_cell.length_a   1.000
_cell.length_b   1.000
_cell.length_c   1.000
_cell.angle_alpha   90.00
_cell.angle_beta   90.00
_cell.angle_gamma   90.00
#
_symmetry.space_group_name_H-M   'P 1'
#
loop_
_entity.id
_entity.type
_entity.pdbx_description
1 polymer ?
#
loop_
_entity_poly.entity_id
_entity_poly.type
_entity_poly.pdbx_seq_one_letter_code
_entity_poly.pdbx_strand_id
1 'polypeptide(L)'
;MNEPADPIHSPQDDALGAELLSGGRLFLANLFDVRMHSVVTVAALPILYALGMVIFAAGYVAVVVIGFHAGVLAGLFCLFIAGPVLFVAAVATLRMVLEFMLVIFRLSAQMDAVVQQTREIAVDLPRLNFWKSFAKRRDDQG
;
A
#
# COMPACT_ATOMS: atom_id res chain seq x y z
N MET A 1 -14.03 -44.70 38.02
CA MET A 1 -14.76 -43.49 37.59
C MET A 1 -13.72 -42.65 36.87
N ASN A 2 -13.70 -42.73 35.55
CA ASN A 2 -12.63 -42.13 34.74
C ASN A 2 -12.90 -40.63 34.64
N GLU A 3 -11.95 -39.80 35.05
CA GLU A 3 -11.95 -38.37 34.74
C GLU A 3 -12.01 -38.18 33.22
N PRO A 4 -12.93 -37.36 32.69
CA PRO A 4 -12.86 -36.97 31.29
C PRO A 4 -11.59 -36.15 31.10
N ALA A 5 -10.71 -36.59 30.20
CA ALA A 5 -9.52 -35.86 29.83
C ALA A 5 -9.90 -34.44 29.39
N ASP A 6 -9.49 -33.46 30.18
CA ASP A 6 -9.63 -32.04 29.90
C ASP A 6 -8.93 -31.74 28.56
N PRO A 7 -9.60 -31.15 27.56
CA PRO A 7 -8.95 -30.81 26.31
C PRO A 7 -7.79 -29.87 26.61
N ILE A 8 -6.58 -30.30 26.26
CA ILE A 8 -5.33 -29.57 26.42
C ILE A 8 -5.45 -28.23 25.68
N HIS A 9 -5.93 -27.18 26.35
CA HIS A 9 -5.74 -25.80 25.96
C HIS A 9 -4.45 -25.35 26.63
N SER A 10 -3.36 -25.36 25.87
CA SER A 10 -2.07 -24.98 26.40
C SER A 10 -2.02 -23.44 26.54
N PRO A 11 -1.44 -22.87 27.61
CA PRO A 11 -1.34 -21.41 27.79
C PRO A 11 -0.65 -20.68 26.63
N GLN A 12 0.07 -21.42 25.79
CA GLN A 12 0.76 -20.95 24.61
C GLN A 12 -0.20 -20.68 23.44
N ASP A 13 -1.31 -21.42 23.34
CA ASP A 13 -2.34 -21.25 22.30
C ASP A 13 -3.14 -19.96 22.52
N ASP A 14 -3.41 -19.62 23.78
CA ASP A 14 -4.13 -18.40 24.17
C ASP A 14 -3.28 -17.14 23.94
N ALA A 15 -1.96 -17.23 24.17
CA ALA A 15 -1.03 -16.13 23.94
C ALA A 15 -0.86 -15.84 22.43
N LEU A 16 -0.76 -16.88 21.60
CA LEU A 16 -0.65 -16.75 20.14
C LEU A 16 -1.93 -16.12 19.55
N GLY A 17 -3.11 -16.56 20.01
CA GLY A 17 -4.39 -15.96 19.63
C GLY A 17 -4.50 -14.49 20.04
N ALA A 18 -4.07 -14.14 21.26
CA ALA A 18 -4.09 -12.77 21.75
C ALA A 18 -3.16 -11.83 20.97
N GLU A 19 -1.96 -12.29 20.57
CA GLU A 19 -1.02 -11.52 19.74
C GLU A 19 -1.52 -11.33 18.30
N LEU A 20 -2.10 -12.36 17.67
CA LEU A 20 -2.70 -12.25 16.33
C LEU A 20 -3.88 -11.26 16.32
N LEU A 21 -4.73 -11.33 17.34
CA LEU A 21 -5.90 -10.46 17.45
C LEU A 21 -5.52 -9.02 17.86
N SER A 22 -4.47 -8.83 18.65
CA SER A 22 -3.98 -7.49 19.03
C SER A 22 -3.32 -6.78 17.85
N GLY A 23 -2.47 -7.46 17.08
CA GLY A 23 -1.85 -6.93 15.86
C GLY A 23 -2.89 -6.51 14.81
N GLY A 24 -3.93 -7.32 14.60
CA GLY A 24 -5.04 -6.99 13.71
C GLY A 24 -5.83 -5.76 14.16
N ARG A 25 -6.10 -5.61 15.47
CA ARG A 25 -6.82 -4.44 16.01
C ARG A 25 -6.00 -3.15 15.92
N LEU A 26 -4.71 -3.20 16.21
CA LEU A 26 -3.81 -2.05 16.08
C LEU A 26 -3.72 -1.55 14.63
N PHE A 27 -3.66 -2.47 13.66
CA PHE A 27 -3.63 -2.13 12.24
C PHE A 27 -4.94 -1.49 11.76
N LEU A 28 -6.10 -2.03 12.18
CA LEU A 28 -7.41 -1.43 11.88
C LEU A 28 -7.58 -0.06 12.55
N ALA A 29 -7.12 0.10 13.78
CA ALA A 29 -7.17 1.39 14.49
C ALA A 29 -6.31 2.45 13.78
N ASN A 30 -5.14 2.06 13.26
CA ASN A 30 -4.24 2.94 12.51
C ASN A 30 -4.81 3.35 11.12
N LEU A 31 -5.75 2.57 10.56
CA LEU A 31 -6.45 2.93 9.31
C LEU A 31 -7.58 3.94 9.51
N PHE A 32 -8.22 3.91 10.66
CA PHE A 32 -9.25 4.88 11.04
C PHE A 32 -8.66 6.11 11.73
N ASP A 33 -7.33 6.28 11.74
CA ASP A 33 -6.72 7.51 12.23
C ASP A 33 -6.94 8.65 11.21
N VAL A 34 -8.00 9.43 11.46
CA VAL A 34 -8.41 10.59 10.67
C VAL A 34 -7.46 11.78 10.87
N ARG A 35 -6.49 11.71 11.81
CA ARG A 35 -5.47 12.75 12.03
C ARG A 35 -4.34 12.60 11.00
N MET A 36 -4.50 13.29 9.87
CA MET A 36 -3.52 13.40 8.78
C MET A 36 -2.16 14.00 9.21
N HIS A 37 -1.30 13.24 9.90
CA HIS A 37 0.06 13.67 10.27
C HIS A 37 1.18 12.83 9.64
N SER A 38 0.85 11.71 8.97
CA SER A 38 1.77 10.89 8.18
C SER A 38 1.09 10.40 6.90
N VAL A 39 1.86 10.06 5.85
CA VAL A 39 1.33 9.59 4.57
C VAL A 39 0.80 8.16 4.72
N VAL A 40 -0.38 8.02 5.35
CA VAL A 40 -1.06 6.74 5.65
C VAL A 40 -1.36 5.93 4.37
N THR A 41 -1.35 6.59 3.21
CA THR A 41 -1.72 5.99 1.93
C THR A 41 -0.92 4.74 1.57
N VAL A 42 0.38 4.66 1.92
CA VAL A 42 1.19 3.47 1.61
C VAL A 42 0.84 2.28 2.51
N ALA A 43 0.56 2.54 3.79
CA ALA A 43 0.19 1.50 4.76
C ALA A 43 -1.22 0.94 4.48
N ALA A 44 -2.10 1.74 3.89
CA ALA A 44 -3.48 1.35 3.58
C ALA A 44 -3.61 0.48 2.30
N LEU A 45 -2.61 0.46 1.41
CA LEU A 45 -2.64 -0.26 0.13
C LEU A 45 -3.03 -1.75 0.24
N PRO A 46 -2.50 -2.55 1.19
CA PRO A 46 -2.86 -3.97 1.30
C PRO A 46 -4.32 -4.18 1.71
N ILE A 47 -4.86 -3.32 2.60
CA ILE A 47 -6.27 -3.40 2.99
C ILE A 47 -7.16 -2.98 1.83
N LEU A 48 -6.77 -1.93 1.10
CA LEU A 48 -7.55 -1.46 -0.04
C LEU A 48 -7.61 -2.53 -1.14
N TYR A 49 -6.53 -3.29 -1.33
CA TYR A 49 -6.54 -4.47 -2.19
C TYR A 49 -7.50 -5.55 -1.69
N ALA A 50 -7.41 -5.94 -0.41
CA ALA A 50 -8.26 -6.97 0.18
C ALA A 50 -9.75 -6.56 0.13
N LEU A 51 -10.05 -5.31 0.47
CA LEU A 51 -11.40 -4.74 0.43
C LEU A 51 -11.91 -4.70 -1.02
N GLY A 52 -11.10 -4.23 -1.97
CA GLY A 52 -11.46 -4.24 -3.38
C GLY A 52 -11.70 -5.66 -3.90
N MET A 53 -10.91 -6.64 -3.50
CA MET A 53 -11.13 -8.06 -3.84
C MET A 53 -12.48 -8.56 -3.32
N VAL A 54 -12.84 -8.24 -2.07
CA VAL A 54 -14.14 -8.59 -1.48
C VAL A 54 -15.28 -7.92 -2.25
N ILE A 55 -15.14 -6.64 -2.60
CA ILE A 55 -16.14 -5.91 -3.40
C ILE A 55 -16.32 -6.56 -4.78
N PHE A 56 -15.24 -6.91 -5.48
CA PHE A 56 -15.33 -7.55 -6.78
C PHE A 56 -15.89 -8.98 -6.70
N ALA A 57 -15.59 -9.72 -5.62
CA ALA A 57 -16.18 -11.03 -5.39
C ALA A 57 -17.70 -10.92 -5.16
N ALA A 58 -18.14 -9.96 -4.35
CA ALA A 58 -19.56 -9.68 -4.14
C ALA A 58 -20.25 -9.23 -5.44
N GLY A 59 -19.61 -8.34 -6.21
CA GLY A 59 -20.09 -7.90 -7.51
C GLY A 59 -20.22 -9.04 -8.52
N TYR A 60 -19.27 -9.97 -8.55
CA TYR A 60 -19.35 -11.18 -9.37
C TYR A 60 -20.59 -12.01 -9.03
N VAL A 61 -20.85 -12.27 -7.75
CA VAL A 61 -22.05 -13.00 -7.32
C VAL A 61 -23.33 -12.28 -7.75
N ALA A 62 -23.37 -10.95 -7.60
CA ALA A 62 -24.52 -10.16 -8.02
C ALA A 62 -24.78 -10.26 -9.54
N VAL A 63 -23.72 -10.16 -10.36
CA VAL A 63 -23.80 -10.28 -11.81
C VAL A 63 -24.28 -11.67 -12.24
N VAL A 64 -23.81 -12.73 -11.57
CA VAL A 64 -24.28 -14.11 -11.80
C VAL A 64 -25.78 -14.24 -11.49
N VAL A 65 -26.24 -13.70 -10.35
CA VAL A 65 -27.66 -13.73 -9.97
C VAL A 65 -28.53 -13.01 -11.00
N ILE A 66 -28.10 -11.85 -11.48
CA ILE A 66 -28.77 -11.10 -12.55
C ILE A 66 -28.82 -11.92 -13.84
N GLY A 67 -27.73 -12.61 -14.18
CA GLY A 67 -27.67 -13.51 -15.34
C GLY A 67 -28.69 -14.65 -15.27
N PHE A 68 -28.85 -15.27 -14.10
CA PHE A 68 -29.86 -16.31 -13.89
C PHE A 68 -31.30 -15.79 -13.94
N HIS A 69 -31.54 -14.54 -13.52
CA HIS A 69 -32.84 -13.88 -13.68
C HIS A 69 -33.20 -13.66 -15.16
N ALA A 70 -32.22 -13.44 -16.03
CA ALA A 70 -32.44 -13.30 -17.47
C ALA A 70 -32.67 -14.64 -18.18
N GLY A 71 -32.21 -15.76 -17.60
CA GLY A 71 -32.46 -17.11 -18.08
C GLY A 71 -31.33 -18.08 -17.76
N VAL A 72 -31.62 -19.39 -17.80
CA VAL A 72 -30.66 -20.44 -17.41
C VAL A 72 -29.39 -20.41 -18.26
N LEU A 73 -29.52 -20.25 -19.58
CA LEU A 73 -28.38 -20.20 -20.50
C LEU A 73 -27.52 -18.95 -20.27
N ALA A 74 -28.16 -17.80 -20.03
CA ALA A 74 -27.47 -16.55 -19.72
C ALA A 74 -26.72 -16.62 -18.39
N GLY A 75 -27.34 -17.19 -17.35
CA GLY A 75 -26.71 -17.45 -16.07
C GLY A 75 -25.48 -18.38 -16.19
N LEU A 76 -25.60 -19.46 -16.96
CA LEU A 76 -24.48 -20.39 -17.19
C LEU A 76 -23.32 -19.72 -17.95
N PHE A 77 -23.62 -18.97 -19.00
CA PHE A 77 -22.61 -18.19 -19.73
C PHE A 77 -21.92 -17.16 -18.83
N CYS A 78 -22.70 -16.48 -17.99
CA CYS A 78 -22.19 -15.52 -17.03
C CYS A 78 -21.31 -16.17 -15.96
N LEU A 79 -21.69 -17.35 -15.45
CA LEU A 79 -20.95 -18.06 -14.42
C LEU A 79 -19.61 -18.63 -14.91
N PHE A 80 -19.56 -19.18 -16.13
CA PHE A 80 -18.36 -19.89 -16.61
C PHE A 80 -17.44 -19.05 -17.50
N ILE A 81 -17.98 -18.06 -18.21
CA ILE A 81 -17.22 -17.30 -19.21
C ILE A 81 -17.13 -15.83 -18.81
N ALA A 82 -18.25 -15.11 -18.82
CA ALA A 82 -18.21 -13.66 -18.67
C ALA A 82 -17.75 -13.25 -17.26
N GLY A 83 -18.27 -13.91 -16.23
CA GLY A 83 -17.99 -13.61 -14.84
C GLY A 83 -16.52 -13.82 -14.47
N PRO A 84 -15.90 -15.00 -14.72
CA PRO A 84 -14.49 -15.22 -14.39
C PRO A 84 -13.58 -14.24 -15.12
N VAL A 85 -13.87 -13.94 -16.40
CA VAL A 85 -13.12 -12.94 -17.18
C VAL A 85 -13.26 -11.55 -16.56
N LEU A 86 -14.47 -11.11 -16.23
CA LEU A 86 -14.72 -9.80 -15.60
C LEU A 86 -14.07 -9.69 -14.22
N PHE A 87 -14.14 -10.76 -13.40
CA PHE A 87 -13.53 -10.79 -12.07
C PHE A 87 -12.00 -10.65 -12.16
N VAL A 88 -11.35 -11.45 -13.03
CA VAL A 88 -9.90 -11.37 -13.23
C VAL A 88 -9.51 -10.00 -13.78
N ALA A 89 -10.23 -9.47 -14.76
CA ALA A 89 -9.97 -8.14 -15.32
C ALA A 89 -10.11 -7.03 -14.26
N ALA A 90 -11.13 -7.10 -13.41
CA ALA A 90 -11.35 -6.14 -12.34
C ALA A 90 -10.26 -6.20 -11.26
N VAL A 91 -9.89 -7.40 -10.80
CA VAL A 91 -8.81 -7.59 -9.82
C VAL A 91 -7.46 -7.18 -10.41
N ALA A 92 -7.19 -7.49 -11.67
CA ALA A 92 -5.98 -7.05 -12.37
C ALA A 92 -5.92 -5.51 -12.50
N THR A 93 -7.05 -4.88 -12.83
CA THR A 93 -7.14 -3.41 -12.89
C THR A 93 -6.89 -2.79 -11.52
N LEU A 94 -7.51 -3.32 -10.47
CA LEU A 94 -7.26 -2.89 -9.09
C LEU A 94 -5.78 -3.00 -8.73
N ARG A 95 -5.14 -4.13 -9.07
CA ARG A 95 -3.71 -4.34 -8.86
C ARG A 95 -2.87 -3.29 -9.58
N MET A 96 -3.18 -3.03 -10.85
CA MET A 96 -2.48 -2.03 -11.66
C MET A 96 -2.61 -0.63 -11.06
N VAL A 97 -3.80 -0.24 -10.59
CA VAL A 97 -4.04 1.06 -9.93
C VAL A 97 -3.28 1.16 -8.61
N LEU A 98 -3.32 0.13 -7.77
CA LEU A 98 -2.62 0.12 -6.49
C LEU A 98 -1.09 0.16 -6.68
N GLU A 99 -0.58 -0.61 -7.63
CA GLU A 99 0.85 -0.62 -7.98
C GLU A 99 1.28 0.74 -8.51
N PHE A 100 0.47 1.37 -9.36
CA PHE A 100 0.71 2.73 -9.83
C PHE A 100 0.71 3.75 -8.68
N MET A 101 -0.26 3.69 -7.77
CA MET A 101 -0.29 4.54 -6.57
C MET A 101 0.97 4.34 -5.72
N LEU A 102 1.37 3.09 -5.47
CA LEU A 102 2.56 2.76 -4.70
C LEU A 102 3.82 3.34 -5.35
N VAL A 103 3.95 3.24 -6.67
CA VAL A 103 5.08 3.81 -7.43
C VAL A 103 5.15 5.32 -7.26
N ILE A 104 4.01 6.02 -7.33
CA ILE A 104 3.96 7.48 -7.12
C ILE A 104 4.42 7.84 -5.70
N PHE A 105 3.93 7.12 -4.68
CA PHE A 105 4.35 7.36 -3.30
C PHE A 105 5.84 7.09 -3.09
N ARG A 106 6.37 6.00 -3.66
CA ARG A 106 7.81 5.72 -3.61
C ARG A 106 8.64 6.80 -4.28
N LEU A 107 8.17 7.35 -5.40
CA LEU A 107 8.85 8.44 -6.09
C LEU A 107 8.91 9.70 -5.20
N SER A 108 7.80 10.05 -4.53
CA SER A 108 7.79 11.17 -3.58
C SER A 108 8.81 10.99 -2.47
N ALA A 109 8.88 9.79 -1.88
CA ALA A 109 9.83 9.50 -0.80
C ALA A 109 11.30 9.56 -1.27
N GLN A 110 11.58 9.19 -2.52
CA GLN A 110 12.93 9.28 -3.09
C GLN A 110 13.35 10.72 -3.41
N MET A 111 12.41 11.59 -3.79
CA MET A 111 12.70 12.99 -4.09
C MET A 111 13.28 13.73 -2.86
N ASP A 112 12.77 13.44 -1.66
CA ASP A 112 13.30 14.02 -0.42
C ASP A 112 14.78 13.65 -0.20
N ALA A 113 15.16 12.41 -0.52
CA ALA A 113 16.54 11.95 -0.39
C ALA A 113 17.50 12.64 -1.40
N VAL A 114 17.04 12.87 -2.64
CA VAL A 114 17.84 13.54 -3.69
C VAL A 114 18.10 15.02 -3.33
N VAL A 115 17.13 15.69 -2.72
CA VAL A 115 17.30 17.08 -2.26
C VAL A 115 18.33 17.17 -1.13
N GLN A 116 18.37 16.18 -0.25
CA GLN A 116 19.30 16.14 0.88
C GLN A 116 20.75 15.92 0.43
N GLN A 117 20.98 15.03 -0.55
CA GLN A 117 22.30 14.82 -1.16
C GLN A 117 22.82 16.09 -1.88
N THR A 118 21.92 16.87 -2.48
CA THR A 118 22.27 18.16 -3.10
C THR A 118 22.70 19.20 -2.05
N ARG A 119 22.11 19.17 -0.84
CA ARG A 119 22.53 20.04 0.27
C ARG A 119 23.93 19.70 0.77
N GLU A 120 24.29 18.43 0.87
CA GLU A 120 25.64 18.03 1.30
C GLU A 120 26.70 18.46 0.27
N ILE A 121 26.43 18.30 -1.03
CA ILE A 121 27.33 18.77 -2.10
C ILE A 121 27.43 20.31 -2.09
N ALA A 122 26.32 21.02 -1.86
CA ALA A 122 26.32 22.49 -1.75
C ALA A 122 27.08 23.01 -0.52
N VAL A 123 27.12 22.23 0.57
CA VAL A 123 27.88 22.54 1.79
C VAL A 123 29.36 22.19 1.65
N ASP A 124 29.69 21.15 0.88
CA ASP A 124 31.07 20.71 0.63
C ASP A 124 31.74 21.40 -0.57
N LEU A 125 31.05 22.37 -1.19
CA LEU A 125 31.66 23.26 -2.18
C LEU A 125 32.73 24.12 -1.48
N PRO A 126 34.04 23.93 -1.76
CA PRO A 126 35.08 24.74 -1.14
C PRO A 126 34.77 26.20 -1.46
N ARG A 127 34.68 27.07 -0.44
CA ARG A 127 34.42 28.49 -0.63
C ARG A 127 35.41 29.03 -1.65
N LEU A 128 34.94 29.16 -2.88
CA LEU A 128 35.78 29.39 -4.04
C LEU A 128 36.35 30.81 -3.93
N ASN A 129 37.55 30.92 -3.36
CA ASN A 129 38.28 32.18 -3.20
C ASN A 129 38.80 32.74 -4.56
N PHE A 130 38.32 32.19 -5.68
CA PHE A 130 38.74 32.53 -7.04
C PHE A 130 38.59 34.02 -7.36
N TRP A 131 37.60 34.68 -6.76
CA TRP A 131 37.39 36.12 -6.98
C TRP A 131 38.48 37.00 -6.34
N LYS A 132 39.17 36.51 -5.31
CA LYS A 132 40.20 37.30 -4.61
C LYS A 132 41.49 37.42 -5.44
N SER A 133 41.80 36.44 -6.29
CA SER A 133 42.96 36.51 -7.20
C SER A 133 42.72 37.41 -8.41
N PHE A 134 41.47 37.55 -8.86
CA PHE A 134 41.12 38.48 -9.94
C PHE A 134 41.03 39.94 -9.48
N ALA A 135 40.57 40.19 -8.24
CA ALA A 135 40.55 41.54 -7.69
C ALA A 135 41.97 42.10 -7.49
N LYS A 136 42.92 41.26 -7.03
CA LYS A 136 44.28 41.69 -6.73
C LYS A 136 45.09 42.15 -7.96
N ARG A 137 44.80 41.61 -9.16
CA ARG A 137 45.50 42.03 -10.40
C ARG A 137 45.07 43.40 -10.94
N ARG A 138 43.98 43.97 -10.43
CA ARG A 138 43.44 45.25 -10.92
C ARG A 138 44.02 46.45 -10.16
N ASP A 139 44.47 46.26 -8.92
CA ASP A 139 45.10 47.31 -8.11
C ASP A 139 46.60 47.50 -8.43
N ASP A 140 47.27 46.51 -9.01
CA ASP A 140 48.71 46.58 -9.34
C ASP A 140 49.02 47.29 -10.69
N GLN A 141 48.01 47.87 -11.38
CA GLN A 141 48.17 48.56 -12.67
C GLN A 141 47.70 50.04 -12.66
N GLY A 142 47.43 50.62 -11.49
CA GLY A 142 47.19 52.06 -11.30
C GLY A 142 48.30 52.70 -10.50
#